data_AF-A0A9E2RCX2-F1
#
_entry.id   AF-A0A9E2RCX2-F1
#
_cell.length_a   1.000
_cell.length_b   1.000
_cell.length_c   1.000
_cell.angle_alpha   90.00
_cell.angle_beta   90.00
_cell.angle_gamma   90.00
#
_symmetry.space_group_name_H-M   'P 1'
#
loop_
_entity.id
_entity.type
_entity.pdbx_description
1 polymer ?
#
loop_
_entity_poly.entity_id
_entity_poly.type
_entity_poly.pdbx_seq_one_letter_code
_entity_poly.pdbx_strand_id
1 'polypeptide(L)'
;MRPAGRRRQDRQQTKTDRVPDTSAVRALLNEGSAHLQGGRLQEAERTYRLVLNMAPDHPEALHLLGLSLYRLNRFDDAMATISRAIEQAPSAPLYWFNFGVVAQKAARPDEAIRAYRQAVTLNPQHLEAWSNLGNVLRDRGALPESIDAYHKALALNPSHPDTHNNLGVALKEQGQVPRAIASYRQAIQLKPTHVEALNNLGLALMETGSLNEAIASFTQALTIMPGYLKALYNLGIARSWAGEDEKAVDCLQRAATAKHDHARPVTDSFVYRSRIKHDLEQIQHLFGRHLLSDEHRPYLQALQRLRDELDRLPNPGNRVPITPQDLAPVAASFNRLLYRPSSPHLPAGALHPALDVESVESRYLAKQPEVTWIDGLLNLEALEALRRFCWESTMWKKDYENGYIGAFLGDGFASPLLLQIAEELRLKFPRIFKQHRLTQAWAFKHDSARRGLNIHADAAAVNVNFWITPDEANLNQETGGLVVYDKEAPRDWNFQEYNSDKNKPKILAWLDQVGAKTVKIPYRTNRAVVFNSDLFHETDEIAFKDDYLSRRINITLLYGYRSQG
;
A
#
# COMPACT_ATOMS: atom_id res chain seq x y z
N MET A 1 25.02 -91.86 13.76
CA MET A 1 26.03 -91.57 12.71
C MET A 1 26.01 -90.08 12.38
N ARG A 2 27.15 -89.37 12.44
CA ARG A 2 27.39 -88.09 11.72
C ARG A 2 27.32 -88.34 10.19
N PRO A 3 27.37 -87.35 9.26
CA PRO A 3 27.47 -85.86 9.32
C PRO A 3 26.34 -85.18 8.47
N ALA A 4 26.16 -83.87 8.30
CA ALA A 4 27.03 -82.91 7.59
C ALA A 4 26.58 -81.46 7.83
N GLY A 5 27.54 -80.61 8.19
CA GLY A 5 27.34 -79.18 8.35
C GLY A 5 27.44 -78.42 7.02
N ARG A 6 26.75 -77.28 6.96
CA ARG A 6 27.07 -76.18 6.04
C ARG A 6 27.25 -74.90 6.87
N ARG A 7 28.51 -74.52 7.07
CA ARG A 7 28.93 -73.17 7.47
C ARG A 7 28.55 -72.21 6.33
N ARG A 8 27.72 -71.21 6.59
CA ARG A 8 27.64 -70.00 5.76
C ARG A 8 28.79 -69.09 6.17
N GLN A 9 29.65 -68.79 5.20
CA GLN A 9 30.76 -67.86 5.34
C GLN A 9 30.25 -66.45 5.59
N ASP A 10 30.85 -65.80 6.59
CA ASP A 10 30.87 -64.37 6.78
C ASP A 10 31.36 -63.66 5.52
N ARG A 11 30.58 -62.70 5.03
CA ARG A 11 31.10 -61.57 4.25
C ARG A 11 30.94 -60.32 5.09
N GLN A 12 31.98 -60.03 5.87
CA GLN A 12 32.27 -58.65 6.28
C GLN A 12 32.55 -57.85 5.01
N GLN A 13 31.55 -57.10 4.54
CA GLN A 13 31.78 -56.00 3.61
C GLN A 13 32.31 -54.84 4.43
N THR A 14 33.64 -54.71 4.43
CA THR A 14 34.36 -53.52 4.83
C THR A 14 33.77 -52.31 4.09
N LYS A 15 33.17 -51.38 4.83
CA LYS A 15 32.93 -50.01 4.38
C LYS A 15 34.31 -49.41 4.08
N THR A 16 34.69 -49.45 2.81
CA THR A 16 35.77 -48.61 2.30
C THR A 16 35.27 -47.17 2.38
N ASP A 17 35.85 -46.38 3.29
CA ASP A 17 35.80 -44.92 3.24
C ASP A 17 36.41 -44.48 1.90
N ARG A 18 35.57 -44.40 0.86
CA ARG A 18 35.94 -43.75 -0.39
C ARG A 18 36.02 -42.27 -0.08
N VAL A 19 37.25 -41.77 0.07
CA VAL A 19 37.54 -40.35 -0.02
C VAL A 19 36.83 -39.81 -1.27
N PRO A 20 35.97 -38.78 -1.16
CA PRO A 20 35.25 -38.26 -2.31
C PRO A 20 36.23 -37.92 -3.42
N ASP A 21 36.00 -38.42 -4.62
CA ASP A 21 36.81 -38.06 -5.78
C ASP A 21 36.65 -36.55 -6.01
N THR A 22 37.66 -35.80 -5.55
CA THR A 22 37.70 -34.33 -5.60
C THR A 22 37.59 -33.79 -7.03
N SER A 23 37.86 -34.61 -8.05
CA SER A 23 37.66 -34.25 -9.45
C SER A 23 36.18 -34.34 -9.85
N ALA A 24 35.47 -35.40 -9.43
CA ALA A 24 34.06 -35.61 -9.70
C ALA A 24 33.17 -34.59 -8.97
N VAL A 25 33.47 -34.29 -7.69
CA VAL A 25 32.78 -33.24 -6.92
C VAL A 25 32.89 -31.88 -7.62
N ARG A 26 34.09 -31.54 -8.08
CA ARG A 26 34.36 -30.27 -8.78
C ARG A 26 33.65 -30.18 -10.13
N ALA A 27 33.63 -31.28 -10.89
CA ALA A 27 32.90 -31.34 -12.16
C ALA A 27 31.40 -31.09 -11.96
N LEU A 28 30.80 -31.73 -10.96
CA LEU A 28 29.38 -31.55 -10.61
C LEU A 28 29.08 -30.13 -10.07
N LEU A 29 29.98 -29.53 -9.28
CA LEU A 29 29.83 -28.14 -8.83
C LEU A 29 29.80 -27.16 -10.01
N ASN A 30 30.69 -27.36 -11.00
CA ASN A 30 30.73 -26.55 -12.22
C ASN A 30 29.47 -26.75 -13.07
N GLU A 31 29.01 -27.99 -13.23
CA GLU A 31 27.77 -28.32 -13.95
C GLU A 31 26.55 -27.66 -13.26
N GLY A 32 26.41 -27.82 -11.95
CA GLY A 32 25.34 -27.19 -11.17
C GLY A 32 25.37 -25.66 -11.28
N SER A 33 26.56 -25.06 -11.28
CA SER A 33 26.74 -23.61 -11.46
C SER A 33 26.29 -23.15 -12.83
N ALA A 34 26.59 -23.93 -13.89
CA ALA A 34 26.13 -23.64 -15.25
C ALA A 34 24.60 -23.76 -15.38
N HIS A 35 23.97 -24.73 -14.70
CA HIS A 35 22.51 -24.81 -14.60
C HIS A 35 21.91 -23.59 -13.89
N LEU A 36 22.48 -23.20 -12.76
CA LEU A 36 22.02 -22.05 -11.96
C LEU A 36 22.12 -20.74 -12.73
N GLN A 37 23.26 -20.50 -13.41
CA GLN A 37 23.46 -19.34 -14.28
C GLN A 37 22.48 -19.33 -15.47
N GLY A 38 22.21 -20.49 -16.04
CA GLY A 38 21.24 -20.68 -17.12
C GLY A 38 19.77 -20.69 -16.69
N GLY A 39 19.45 -20.44 -15.40
CA GLY A 39 18.08 -20.43 -14.89
C GLY A 39 17.40 -21.81 -14.77
N ARG A 40 18.15 -22.90 -14.98
CA ARG A 40 17.70 -24.30 -14.85
C ARG A 40 17.78 -24.73 -13.38
N LEU A 41 16.89 -24.17 -12.56
CA LEU A 41 16.97 -24.23 -11.09
C LEU A 41 16.78 -25.66 -10.55
N GLN A 42 15.88 -26.44 -11.16
CA GLN A 42 15.60 -27.81 -10.74
C GLN A 42 16.76 -28.74 -11.06
N GLU A 43 17.41 -28.56 -12.20
CA GLU A 43 18.62 -29.28 -12.57
C GLU A 43 19.78 -28.91 -11.65
N ALA A 44 19.98 -27.61 -11.37
CA ALA A 44 20.99 -27.15 -10.42
C ALA A 44 20.78 -27.78 -9.03
N GLU A 45 19.55 -27.78 -8.51
CA GLU A 45 19.20 -28.45 -7.25
C GLU A 45 19.58 -29.94 -7.27
N ARG A 46 19.21 -30.67 -8.33
CA ARG A 46 19.55 -32.10 -8.47
C ARG A 46 21.06 -32.31 -8.47
N THR A 47 21.80 -31.53 -9.23
CA THR A 47 23.26 -31.65 -9.35
C THR A 47 23.95 -31.38 -8.02
N TYR A 48 23.56 -30.33 -7.28
CA TYR A 48 24.13 -30.07 -5.96
C TYR A 48 23.78 -31.15 -4.93
N ARG A 49 22.57 -31.74 -5.00
CA ARG A 49 22.22 -32.90 -4.16
C ARG A 49 23.08 -34.13 -4.47
N LEU A 50 23.49 -34.34 -5.73
CA LEU A 50 24.45 -35.40 -6.06
C LEU A 50 25.80 -35.17 -5.41
N VAL A 51 26.30 -33.93 -5.40
CA VAL A 51 27.53 -33.58 -4.66
C VAL A 51 27.38 -33.89 -3.18
N LEU A 52 26.26 -33.50 -2.57
CA LEU A 52 26.00 -33.75 -1.14
C LEU A 52 25.79 -35.23 -0.80
N ASN A 53 25.37 -36.08 -1.75
CA ASN A 53 25.37 -37.53 -1.52
C ASN A 53 26.79 -38.11 -1.43
N MET A 54 27.76 -37.50 -2.12
CA MET A 54 29.18 -37.89 -2.10
C MET A 54 29.94 -37.24 -0.95
N ALA A 55 29.61 -36.00 -0.61
CA ALA A 55 30.22 -35.19 0.44
C ALA A 55 29.12 -34.39 1.17
N PRO A 56 28.47 -34.98 2.21
CA PRO A 56 27.28 -34.43 2.87
C PRO A 56 27.42 -33.03 3.43
N ASP A 57 28.63 -32.67 3.85
CA ASP A 57 28.94 -31.39 4.51
C ASP A 57 29.84 -30.51 3.64
N HIS A 58 29.84 -30.70 2.32
CA HIS A 58 30.61 -29.84 1.42
C HIS A 58 30.05 -28.40 1.43
N PRO A 59 30.80 -27.40 1.96
CA PRO A 59 30.26 -26.07 2.25
C PRO A 59 29.75 -25.34 1.00
N GLU A 60 30.50 -25.42 -0.11
CA GLU A 60 30.11 -24.77 -1.36
C GLU A 60 28.84 -25.38 -1.98
N ALA A 61 28.69 -26.71 -1.94
CA ALA A 61 27.51 -27.39 -2.48
C ALA A 61 26.26 -27.05 -1.66
N LEU A 62 26.40 -26.99 -0.32
CA LEU A 62 25.34 -26.52 0.58
C LEU A 62 24.93 -25.09 0.27
N HIS A 63 25.90 -24.18 0.13
CA HIS A 63 25.64 -22.78 -0.20
C HIS A 63 24.93 -22.63 -1.55
N LEU A 64 25.43 -23.27 -2.61
CA LEU A 64 24.86 -23.19 -3.96
C LEU A 64 23.48 -23.88 -4.07
N LEU A 65 23.26 -24.97 -3.34
CA LEU A 65 21.93 -25.57 -3.19
C LEU A 65 20.97 -24.59 -2.50
N GLY A 66 21.42 -23.93 -1.43
CA GLY A 66 20.67 -22.88 -0.74
C GLY A 66 20.25 -21.73 -1.68
N LEU A 67 21.15 -21.26 -2.54
CA LEU A 67 20.83 -20.24 -3.54
C LEU A 67 19.83 -20.72 -4.59
N SER A 68 19.88 -21.99 -4.97
CA SER A 68 18.94 -22.61 -5.91
C SER A 68 17.53 -22.68 -5.28
N LEU A 69 17.44 -23.12 -4.02
CA LEU A 69 16.21 -23.14 -3.25
C LEU A 69 15.61 -21.75 -3.04
N TYR A 70 16.46 -20.74 -2.80
CA TYR A 70 16.05 -19.34 -2.72
C TYR A 70 15.37 -18.88 -4.03
N ARG A 71 15.98 -19.17 -5.18
CA ARG A 71 15.39 -18.83 -6.49
C ARG A 71 14.10 -19.60 -6.81
N LEU A 72 13.90 -20.76 -6.17
CA LEU A 72 12.66 -21.54 -6.21
C LEU A 72 11.61 -21.06 -5.18
N ASN A 73 11.85 -19.95 -4.46
CA ASN A 73 11.02 -19.44 -3.36
C ASN A 73 10.83 -20.41 -2.19
N ARG A 74 11.75 -21.37 -2.01
CA ARG A 74 11.78 -22.31 -0.88
C ARG A 74 12.66 -21.75 0.23
N PHE A 75 12.19 -20.67 0.86
CA PHE A 75 13.03 -19.86 1.76
C PHE A 75 13.50 -20.59 3.01
N ASP A 76 12.63 -21.36 3.68
CA ASP A 76 13.02 -22.10 4.89
C ASP A 76 14.08 -23.17 4.58
N ASP A 77 13.90 -23.93 3.49
CA ASP A 77 14.88 -24.91 3.03
C ASP A 77 16.22 -24.25 2.65
N ALA A 78 16.15 -23.09 1.99
CA ALA A 78 17.33 -22.31 1.63
C ALA A 78 18.10 -21.86 2.88
N MET A 79 17.41 -21.32 3.89
CA MET A 79 18.03 -20.89 5.14
C MET A 79 18.65 -22.06 5.90
N ALA A 80 17.96 -23.19 6.02
CA ALA A 80 18.49 -24.39 6.67
C ALA A 80 19.75 -24.90 5.96
N THR A 81 19.75 -24.91 4.62
CA THR A 81 20.89 -25.39 3.83
C THR A 81 22.09 -24.44 3.93
N ILE A 82 21.88 -23.11 3.87
CA ILE A 82 22.96 -22.13 4.02
C ILE A 82 23.49 -22.12 5.47
N SER A 83 22.65 -22.35 6.48
CA SER A 83 23.09 -22.49 7.88
C SER A 83 24.10 -23.62 8.02
N ARG A 84 23.83 -24.78 7.40
CA ARG A 84 24.79 -25.88 7.34
C ARG A 84 26.09 -25.48 6.63
N ALA A 85 26.02 -24.71 5.54
CA ALA A 85 27.23 -24.20 4.88
C ALA A 85 28.07 -23.29 5.81
N ILE A 86 27.40 -22.45 6.62
CA ILE A 86 28.02 -21.58 7.62
C ILE A 86 28.64 -22.41 8.75
N GLU A 87 27.99 -23.46 9.23
CA GLU A 87 28.55 -24.35 10.26
C GLU A 87 29.88 -24.99 9.82
N GLN A 88 29.98 -25.36 8.54
CA GLN A 88 31.20 -25.97 7.98
C GLN A 88 32.28 -24.94 7.64
N ALA A 89 31.92 -23.69 7.33
CA ALA A 89 32.86 -22.62 7.01
C ALA A 89 32.39 -21.27 7.58
N PRO A 90 32.48 -21.07 8.91
CA PRO A 90 31.91 -19.89 9.57
C PRO A 90 32.66 -18.59 9.24
N SER A 91 33.88 -18.68 8.72
CA SER A 91 34.68 -17.54 8.28
C SER A 91 34.41 -17.11 6.84
N ALA A 92 33.45 -17.74 6.14
CA ALA A 92 33.09 -17.38 4.76
C ALA A 92 32.06 -16.23 4.74
N PRO A 93 32.47 -14.96 4.48
CA PRO A 93 31.56 -13.81 4.54
C PRO A 93 30.38 -13.92 3.56
N LEU A 94 30.60 -14.53 2.39
CA LEU A 94 29.57 -14.69 1.35
C LEU A 94 28.41 -15.59 1.81
N TYR A 95 28.66 -16.56 2.69
CA TYR A 95 27.61 -17.44 3.20
C TYR A 95 26.69 -16.69 4.16
N TRP A 96 27.27 -15.89 5.04
CA TRP A 96 26.53 -14.98 5.92
C TRP A 96 25.76 -13.92 5.14
N PHE A 97 26.36 -13.29 4.14
CA PHE A 97 25.67 -12.31 3.29
C PHE A 97 24.46 -12.95 2.60
N ASN A 98 24.64 -14.10 1.95
CA ASN A 98 23.54 -14.77 1.25
C ASN A 98 22.48 -15.30 2.20
N PHE A 99 22.84 -15.79 3.39
CA PHE A 99 21.86 -16.11 4.43
C PHE A 99 21.04 -14.86 4.80
N GLY A 100 21.68 -13.71 4.95
CA GLY A 100 21.00 -12.43 5.22
C GLY A 100 19.99 -12.05 4.13
N VAL A 101 20.36 -12.23 2.86
CA VAL A 101 19.47 -12.00 1.71
C VAL A 101 18.25 -12.92 1.76
N VAL A 102 18.45 -14.21 2.02
CA VAL A 102 17.34 -15.18 2.09
C VAL A 102 16.45 -14.88 3.30
N ALA A 103 17.03 -14.61 4.48
CA ALA A 103 16.30 -14.27 5.68
C ALA A 103 15.43 -13.01 5.51
N GLN A 104 15.95 -11.99 4.83
CA GLN A 104 15.18 -10.78 4.51
C GLN A 104 13.97 -11.11 3.62
N LYS A 105 14.17 -11.95 2.60
CA LYS A 105 13.09 -12.40 1.69
C LYS A 105 12.08 -13.32 2.37
N ALA A 106 12.51 -14.06 3.38
CA ALA A 106 11.66 -14.87 4.26
C ALA A 106 10.92 -14.04 5.34
N ALA A 107 11.02 -12.71 5.32
CA ALA A 107 10.47 -11.82 6.34
C ALA A 107 10.96 -12.12 7.77
N ARG A 108 12.23 -12.54 7.90
CA ARG A 108 12.93 -12.80 9.17
C ARG A 108 14.02 -11.73 9.41
N PRO A 109 13.65 -10.49 9.78
CA PRO A 109 14.57 -9.36 9.80
C PRO A 109 15.69 -9.50 10.85
N ASP A 110 15.41 -10.08 12.01
CA ASP A 110 16.43 -10.24 13.07
C ASP A 110 17.53 -11.24 12.65
N GLU A 111 17.16 -12.29 11.93
CA GLU A 111 18.09 -13.24 11.31
C GLU A 111 18.94 -12.55 10.22
N ALA A 112 18.31 -11.72 9.38
CA ALA A 112 18.99 -10.95 8.35
C ALA A 112 20.02 -9.96 8.93
N ILE A 113 19.65 -9.21 9.98
CA ILE A 113 20.55 -8.26 10.66
C ILE A 113 21.76 -8.98 11.24
N ARG A 114 21.57 -10.10 11.95
CA ARG A 114 22.68 -10.88 12.51
C ARG A 114 23.64 -11.35 11.42
N ALA A 115 23.10 -11.89 10.34
CA ALA A 115 23.90 -12.42 9.25
C ALA A 115 24.66 -11.34 8.48
N TYR A 116 24.02 -10.21 8.17
CA TYR A 116 24.73 -9.09 7.54
C TYR A 116 25.80 -8.49 8.44
N ARG A 117 25.54 -8.34 9.76
CA ARG A 117 26.56 -7.91 10.73
C ARG A 117 27.76 -8.84 10.74
N GLN A 118 27.54 -10.14 10.66
CA GLN A 118 28.63 -11.11 10.59
C GLN A 118 29.37 -11.06 9.25
N ALA A 119 28.64 -10.89 8.14
CA ALA A 119 29.24 -10.72 6.82
C ALA A 119 30.19 -9.51 6.76
N VAL A 120 29.77 -8.35 7.29
CA VAL A 120 30.61 -7.14 7.32
C VAL A 120 31.72 -7.19 8.37
N THR A 121 31.56 -8.00 9.42
CA THR A 121 32.64 -8.26 10.39
C THR A 121 33.75 -9.09 9.75
N LEU A 122 33.38 -10.13 8.99
CA LEU A 122 34.32 -11.00 8.28
C LEU A 122 34.92 -10.34 7.04
N ASN A 123 34.15 -9.48 6.35
CA ASN A 123 34.62 -8.69 5.23
C ASN A 123 34.07 -7.24 5.29
N PRO A 124 34.80 -6.33 5.95
CA PRO A 124 34.41 -4.92 6.03
C PRO A 124 34.33 -4.20 4.68
N GLN A 125 34.90 -4.76 3.61
CA GLN A 125 34.94 -4.19 2.26
C GLN A 125 33.74 -4.62 1.39
N HIS A 126 32.76 -5.34 1.95
CA HIS A 126 31.58 -5.77 1.21
C HIS A 126 30.49 -4.68 1.20
N LEU A 127 30.45 -3.89 0.13
CA LEU A 127 29.52 -2.77 -0.02
C LEU A 127 28.05 -3.19 0.11
N GLU A 128 27.64 -4.24 -0.62
CA GLU A 128 26.23 -4.68 -0.65
C GLU A 128 25.77 -5.19 0.72
N ALA A 129 26.66 -5.79 1.51
CA ALA A 129 26.36 -6.23 2.86
C ALA A 129 26.08 -5.04 3.79
N TRP A 130 26.85 -3.95 3.69
CA TRP A 130 26.58 -2.70 4.41
C TRP A 130 25.27 -2.05 3.96
N SER A 131 25.04 -1.92 2.65
CA SER A 131 23.80 -1.32 2.13
C SER A 131 22.56 -2.14 2.50
N ASN A 132 22.62 -3.47 2.46
CA ASN A 132 21.50 -4.33 2.85
C ASN A 132 21.29 -4.35 4.36
N LEU A 133 22.36 -4.29 5.17
CA LEU A 133 22.24 -4.10 6.61
C LEU A 133 21.51 -2.78 6.91
N GLY A 134 21.87 -1.69 6.23
CA GLY A 134 21.18 -0.41 6.34
C GLY A 134 19.68 -0.52 6.03
N ASN A 135 19.33 -1.15 4.90
CA ASN A 135 17.93 -1.35 4.52
C ASN A 135 17.10 -2.07 5.60
N VAL A 136 17.61 -3.20 6.13
CA VAL A 136 16.86 -3.95 7.15
C VAL A 136 16.79 -3.19 8.48
N LEU A 137 17.84 -2.45 8.86
CA LEU A 137 17.81 -1.62 10.07
C LEU A 137 16.78 -0.49 9.94
N ARG A 138 16.71 0.18 8.79
CA ARG A 138 15.68 1.19 8.50
C ARG A 138 14.28 0.61 8.62
N ASP A 139 14.03 -0.55 8.00
CA ASP A 139 12.73 -1.21 8.04
C ASP A 139 12.33 -1.62 9.48
N ARG A 140 13.29 -1.72 10.41
CA ARG A 140 13.08 -1.96 11.85
C ARG A 140 13.00 -0.68 12.69
N GLY A 141 13.07 0.50 12.06
CA GLY A 141 13.07 1.80 12.75
C GLY A 141 14.41 2.18 13.40
N ALA A 142 15.46 1.37 13.24
CA ALA A 142 16.81 1.65 13.73
C ALA A 142 17.53 2.63 12.78
N LEU A 143 16.97 3.84 12.66
CA LEU A 143 17.40 4.86 11.70
C LEU A 143 18.86 5.31 11.90
N PRO A 144 19.37 5.55 13.13
CA PRO A 144 20.76 5.93 13.33
C PRO A 144 21.75 4.86 12.84
N GLU A 145 21.52 3.58 13.17
CA GLU A 145 22.39 2.50 12.72
C GLU A 145 22.27 2.25 11.21
N SER A 146 21.08 2.45 10.64
CA SER A 146 20.89 2.41 9.18
C SER A 146 21.74 3.45 8.47
N ILE A 147 21.74 4.69 8.96
CA ILE A 147 22.50 5.80 8.37
C ILE A 147 24.01 5.53 8.46
N ASP A 148 24.50 5.02 9.59
CA ASP A 148 25.90 4.60 9.74
C ASP A 148 26.29 3.50 8.75
N ALA A 149 25.44 2.48 8.58
CA ALA A 149 25.69 1.40 7.62
C ALA A 149 25.77 1.92 6.16
N TYR A 150 24.89 2.86 5.77
CA TYR A 150 24.97 3.48 4.44
C TYR A 150 26.22 4.34 4.28
N HIS A 151 26.64 5.09 5.31
CA HIS A 151 27.89 5.84 5.26
C HIS A 151 29.10 4.93 5.10
N LYS A 152 29.12 3.76 5.75
CA LYS A 152 30.16 2.74 5.54
C LYS A 152 30.16 2.20 4.12
N ALA A 153 28.99 1.89 3.55
CA ALA A 153 28.89 1.50 2.14
C ALA A 153 29.41 2.59 1.18
N LEU A 154 29.08 3.85 1.42
CA LEU A 154 29.54 4.99 0.60
C LEU A 154 31.02 5.33 0.81
N ALA A 155 31.60 4.99 1.96
CA ALA A 155 33.05 5.09 2.16
C ALA A 155 33.81 4.10 1.27
N LEU A 156 33.21 2.94 0.96
CA LEU A 156 33.78 1.94 0.05
C LEU A 156 33.60 2.34 -1.43
N ASN A 157 32.43 2.89 -1.78
CA ASN A 157 32.17 3.43 -3.11
C ASN A 157 31.30 4.70 -3.02
N PRO A 158 31.93 5.89 -3.09
CA PRO A 158 31.19 7.17 -3.06
C PRO A 158 30.24 7.35 -4.25
N SER A 159 30.45 6.61 -5.35
CA SER A 159 29.71 6.72 -6.60
C SER A 159 28.58 5.70 -6.73
N HIS A 160 28.04 5.17 -5.61
CA HIS A 160 26.95 4.19 -5.63
C HIS A 160 25.56 4.86 -5.47
N PRO A 161 24.79 5.06 -6.56
CA PRO A 161 23.59 5.89 -6.55
C PRO A 161 22.45 5.30 -5.70
N ASP A 162 22.29 3.97 -5.68
CA ASP A 162 21.24 3.32 -4.91
C ASP A 162 21.43 3.51 -3.40
N THR A 163 22.68 3.53 -2.93
CA THR A 163 22.98 3.81 -1.50
C THR A 163 22.78 5.27 -1.14
N HIS A 164 23.08 6.22 -2.03
CA HIS A 164 22.70 7.63 -1.82
C HIS A 164 21.18 7.81 -1.74
N ASN A 165 20.41 7.15 -2.61
CA ASN A 165 18.95 7.16 -2.50
C ASN A 165 18.47 6.57 -1.17
N ASN A 166 18.98 5.41 -0.77
CA ASN A 166 18.55 4.74 0.46
C ASN A 166 18.93 5.54 1.72
N LEU A 167 20.12 6.17 1.73
CA LEU A 167 20.53 7.12 2.75
C LEU A 167 19.57 8.31 2.82
N GLY A 168 19.18 8.86 1.65
CA GLY A 168 18.18 9.92 1.56
C GLY A 168 16.84 9.52 2.19
N VAL A 169 16.38 8.29 1.97
CA VAL A 169 15.13 7.77 2.57
C VAL A 169 15.25 7.72 4.08
N ALA A 170 16.31 7.12 4.62
CA ALA A 170 16.50 7.02 6.08
C ALA A 170 16.66 8.39 6.75
N LEU A 171 17.37 9.34 6.10
CA LEU A 171 17.48 10.72 6.58
C LEU A 171 16.13 11.43 6.62
N LYS A 172 15.27 11.24 5.60
CA LYS A 172 13.93 11.82 5.57
C LYS A 172 13.05 11.24 6.68
N GLU A 173 13.09 9.93 6.89
CA GLU A 173 12.36 9.25 7.97
C GLU A 173 12.82 9.73 9.36
N GLN A 174 14.08 10.13 9.50
CA GLN A 174 14.64 10.74 10.71
C GLN A 174 14.37 12.26 10.82
N GLY A 175 13.57 12.84 9.92
CA GLY A 175 13.27 14.29 9.89
C GLY A 175 14.39 15.18 9.35
N GLN A 176 15.51 14.63 8.89
CA GLN A 176 16.65 15.38 8.31
C GLN A 176 16.45 15.68 6.82
N VAL A 177 15.32 16.30 6.48
CA VAL A 177 14.88 16.54 5.09
C VAL A 177 15.93 17.26 4.22
N PRO A 178 16.65 18.31 4.68
CA PRO A 178 17.69 18.94 3.86
C PRO A 178 18.84 18.00 3.47
N ARG A 179 19.25 17.10 4.37
CA ARG A 179 20.29 16.09 4.07
C ARG A 179 19.76 14.99 3.16
N ALA A 180 18.47 14.65 3.28
CA ALA A 180 17.81 13.74 2.36
C ALA A 180 17.83 14.29 0.92
N ILE A 181 17.46 15.56 0.73
CA ILE A 181 17.51 16.26 -0.57
C ILE A 181 18.92 16.22 -1.16
N ALA A 182 19.96 16.51 -0.36
CA ALA A 182 21.34 16.43 -0.82
C ALA A 182 21.72 15.01 -1.30
N SER A 183 21.32 13.98 -0.55
CA SER A 183 21.59 12.58 -0.89
C SER A 183 20.85 12.15 -2.16
N TYR A 184 19.58 12.52 -2.34
CA TYR A 184 18.86 12.25 -3.59
C TYR A 184 19.48 12.96 -4.79
N ARG A 185 19.89 14.23 -4.64
CA ARG A 185 20.60 14.95 -5.71
C ARG A 185 21.92 14.28 -6.08
N GLN A 186 22.67 13.73 -5.11
CA GLN A 186 23.86 12.93 -5.40
C GLN A 186 23.53 11.65 -6.18
N ALA A 187 22.49 10.91 -5.77
CA ALA A 187 22.03 9.73 -6.53
C ALA A 187 21.68 10.06 -7.99
N ILE A 188 20.99 11.19 -8.21
CA ILE A 188 20.59 11.67 -9.55
C ILE A 188 21.79 12.18 -10.35
N GLN A 189 22.77 12.84 -9.71
CA GLN A 189 24.00 13.26 -10.36
C GLN A 189 24.79 12.06 -10.88
N LEU A 190 24.90 11.00 -10.07
CA LEU A 190 25.57 9.75 -10.44
C LEU A 190 24.79 8.93 -11.47
N LYS A 191 23.45 8.96 -11.40
CA LYS A 191 22.55 8.26 -12.30
C LYS A 191 21.33 9.13 -12.62
N PRO A 192 21.39 9.97 -13.68
CA PRO A 192 20.28 10.87 -14.05
C PRO A 192 18.97 10.16 -14.39
N THR A 193 19.03 8.85 -14.67
CA THR A 193 17.87 8.00 -14.97
C THR A 193 17.30 7.29 -13.73
N HIS A 194 17.72 7.67 -12.51
CA HIS A 194 17.23 7.07 -11.26
C HIS A 194 15.83 7.57 -10.89
N VAL A 195 14.82 6.90 -11.46
CA VAL A 195 13.39 7.26 -11.35
C VAL A 195 12.91 7.32 -9.89
N GLU A 196 13.38 6.42 -9.03
CA GLU A 196 12.99 6.40 -7.62
C GLU A 196 13.58 7.59 -6.85
N ALA A 197 14.87 7.89 -7.06
CA ALA A 197 15.51 9.06 -6.45
C ALA A 197 14.86 10.37 -6.91
N LEU A 198 14.48 10.50 -8.19
CA LEU A 198 13.74 11.66 -8.70
C LEU A 198 12.38 11.83 -8.02
N ASN A 199 11.64 10.73 -7.84
CA ASN A 199 10.37 10.79 -7.10
C ASN A 199 10.57 11.15 -5.63
N ASN A 200 11.57 10.57 -4.97
CA ASN A 200 11.85 10.85 -3.56
C ASN A 200 12.35 12.29 -3.33
N LEU A 201 13.17 12.81 -4.26
CA LEU A 201 13.55 14.21 -4.30
C LEU A 201 12.32 15.11 -4.43
N GLY A 202 11.42 14.81 -5.35
CA GLY A 202 10.18 15.58 -5.54
C GLY A 202 9.33 15.65 -4.27
N LEU A 203 9.15 14.52 -3.57
CA LEU A 203 8.41 14.48 -2.31
C LEU A 203 9.07 15.32 -1.21
N ALA A 204 10.41 15.22 -1.07
CA ALA A 204 11.15 16.01 -0.09
C ALA A 204 11.09 17.52 -0.40
N LEU A 205 11.15 17.90 -1.68
CA LEU A 205 11.02 19.29 -2.12
C LEU A 205 9.61 19.85 -1.90
N MET A 206 8.56 19.03 -2.05
CA MET A 206 7.20 19.44 -1.66
C MET A 206 7.11 19.75 -0.17
N GLU A 207 7.71 18.92 0.67
CA GLU A 207 7.74 19.10 2.13
C GLU A 207 8.45 20.40 2.54
N THR A 208 9.51 20.80 1.82
CA THR A 208 10.22 22.07 2.06
C THR A 208 9.62 23.27 1.32
N GLY A 209 8.51 23.10 0.59
CA GLY A 209 7.84 24.17 -0.16
C GLY A 209 8.48 24.54 -1.51
N SER A 210 9.50 23.80 -1.96
CA SER A 210 10.20 23.99 -3.25
C SER A 210 9.40 23.39 -4.42
N LEU A 211 8.17 23.86 -4.60
CA LEU A 211 7.17 23.20 -5.44
C LEU A 211 7.54 23.08 -6.93
N ASN A 212 8.14 24.12 -7.51
CA ASN A 212 8.55 24.11 -8.91
C ASN A 212 9.65 23.06 -9.18
N GLU A 213 10.61 22.92 -8.27
CA GLU A 213 11.64 21.89 -8.37
C GLU A 213 11.04 20.49 -8.18
N ALA A 214 10.05 20.34 -7.29
CA ALA A 214 9.34 19.08 -7.12
C ALA A 214 8.63 18.63 -8.40
N ILE A 215 7.87 19.54 -9.02
CA ILE A 215 7.19 19.32 -10.30
C ILE A 215 8.21 18.92 -11.39
N ALA A 216 9.35 19.61 -11.47
CA ALA A 216 10.41 19.27 -12.42
C ALA A 216 10.97 17.85 -12.19
N SER A 217 11.23 17.49 -10.93
CA SER A 217 11.74 16.17 -10.56
C SER A 217 10.78 15.04 -10.91
N PHE A 218 9.49 15.18 -10.59
CA PHE A 218 8.47 14.19 -11.00
C PHE A 218 8.30 14.13 -12.52
N THR A 219 8.33 15.27 -13.19
CA THR A 219 8.24 15.34 -14.65
C THR A 219 9.40 14.58 -15.30
N GLN A 220 10.63 14.77 -14.82
CA GLN A 220 11.81 14.03 -15.29
C GLN A 220 11.66 12.53 -15.06
N ALA A 221 11.17 12.11 -13.88
CA ALA A 221 10.91 10.70 -13.58
C ALA A 221 9.93 10.08 -14.62
N LEU A 222 8.90 10.83 -15.00
CA LEU A 222 7.91 10.43 -16.00
C LEU A 222 8.42 10.53 -17.45
N THR A 223 9.38 11.39 -17.74
CA THR A 223 10.09 11.38 -19.03
C THR A 223 10.88 10.08 -19.20
N ILE A 224 11.53 9.60 -18.14
CA ILE A 224 12.31 8.35 -18.16
C ILE A 224 11.40 7.12 -18.14
N MET A 225 10.36 7.14 -17.29
CA MET A 225 9.41 6.04 -17.12
C MET A 225 7.97 6.57 -17.10
N PRO A 226 7.32 6.74 -18.26
CA PRO A 226 5.98 7.32 -18.37
C PRO A 226 4.88 6.61 -17.57
N GLY A 227 5.06 5.30 -17.32
CA GLY A 227 4.13 4.47 -16.55
C GLY A 227 4.39 4.46 -15.03
N TYR A 228 5.29 5.31 -14.51
CA TYR A 228 5.60 5.29 -13.08
C TYR A 228 4.50 5.93 -12.24
N LEU A 229 3.53 5.09 -11.81
CA LEU A 229 2.30 5.51 -11.14
C LEU A 229 2.52 6.38 -9.89
N LYS A 230 3.59 6.12 -9.12
CA LYS A 230 3.93 6.93 -7.93
C LYS A 230 4.23 8.37 -8.33
N ALA A 231 5.04 8.59 -9.37
CA ALA A 231 5.36 9.92 -9.86
C ALA A 231 4.15 10.60 -10.53
N LEU A 232 3.27 9.87 -11.23
CA LEU A 232 2.02 10.43 -11.75
C LEU A 232 1.12 10.97 -10.61
N TYR A 233 0.94 10.16 -9.57
CA TYR A 233 0.15 10.57 -8.40
C TYR A 233 0.76 11.79 -7.73
N ASN A 234 2.06 11.75 -7.42
CA ASN A 234 2.74 12.84 -6.72
C ASN A 234 2.82 14.12 -7.55
N LEU A 235 3.00 14.03 -8.87
CA LEU A 235 2.92 15.18 -9.77
C LEU A 235 1.52 15.79 -9.77
N GLY A 236 0.48 14.96 -9.71
CA GLY A 236 -0.90 15.42 -9.56
C GLY A 236 -1.10 16.24 -8.29
N ILE A 237 -0.65 15.73 -7.14
CA ILE A 237 -0.72 16.48 -5.86
C ILE A 237 0.11 17.76 -5.93
N ALA A 238 1.33 17.72 -6.46
CA ALA A 238 2.20 18.89 -6.59
C ALA A 238 1.58 19.99 -7.47
N ARG A 239 0.96 19.60 -8.59
CA ARG A 239 0.25 20.54 -9.48
C ARG A 239 -0.98 21.14 -8.81
N SER A 240 -1.73 20.37 -8.03
CA SER A 240 -2.84 20.91 -7.24
C SER A 240 -2.35 21.94 -6.22
N TRP A 241 -1.22 21.69 -5.54
CA TRP A 241 -0.62 22.68 -4.63
C TRP A 241 -0.15 23.96 -5.36
N ALA A 242 0.15 23.85 -6.65
CA ALA A 242 0.53 24.97 -7.51
C ALA A 242 -0.69 25.72 -8.09
N GLY A 243 -1.93 25.28 -7.79
CA GLY A 243 -3.16 25.81 -8.37
C GLY A 243 -3.39 25.39 -9.84
N GLU A 244 -2.68 24.38 -10.32
CA GLU A 244 -2.78 23.87 -11.69
C GLU A 244 -3.76 22.68 -11.76
N ASP A 245 -5.00 22.86 -11.30
CA ASP A 245 -5.96 21.77 -11.07
C ASP A 245 -6.26 20.91 -12.30
N GLU A 246 -6.42 21.52 -13.48
CA GLU A 246 -6.62 20.77 -14.73
C GLU A 246 -5.44 19.82 -15.02
N LYS A 247 -4.21 20.32 -14.84
CA LYS A 247 -3.00 19.53 -15.02
C LYS A 247 -2.82 18.48 -13.91
N ALA A 248 -3.33 18.74 -12.71
CA ALA A 248 -3.35 17.81 -11.60
C ALA A 248 -4.28 16.63 -11.88
N VAL A 249 -5.49 16.93 -12.35
CA VAL A 249 -6.52 15.94 -12.71
C VAL A 249 -6.04 15.08 -13.89
N ASP A 250 -5.37 15.65 -14.91
CA ASP A 250 -4.76 14.86 -15.99
C ASP A 250 -3.78 13.80 -15.45
N CYS A 251 -2.89 14.18 -14.54
CA CYS A 251 -1.91 13.26 -13.97
C CYS A 251 -2.58 12.13 -13.17
N LEU A 252 -3.57 12.47 -12.35
CA LEU A 252 -4.31 11.52 -11.51
C LEU A 252 -5.21 10.61 -12.37
N GLN A 253 -5.78 11.14 -13.45
CA GLN A 253 -6.57 10.36 -14.40
C GLN A 253 -5.70 9.37 -15.18
N ARG A 254 -4.51 9.77 -15.62
CA ARG A 254 -3.54 8.85 -16.24
C ARG A 254 -3.13 7.74 -15.27
N ALA A 255 -2.94 8.06 -13.99
CA ALA A 255 -2.68 7.04 -12.96
C ALA A 255 -3.86 6.08 -12.80
N ALA A 256 -5.09 6.60 -12.79
CA ALA A 256 -6.30 5.79 -12.69
C ALA A 256 -6.48 4.87 -13.90
N THR A 257 -6.34 5.39 -15.12
CA THR A 257 -6.41 4.60 -16.36
C THR A 257 -5.36 3.50 -16.40
N ALA A 258 -4.12 3.79 -16.00
CA ALA A 258 -3.05 2.79 -15.99
C ALA A 258 -3.23 1.70 -14.91
N LYS A 259 -3.88 2.01 -13.78
CA LYS A 259 -4.27 1.00 -12.77
C LYS A 259 -5.41 0.11 -13.25
N HIS A 260 -6.40 0.73 -13.90
CA HIS A 260 -7.67 0.10 -14.29
C HIS A 260 -7.69 -0.29 -15.78
N ASP A 261 -6.50 -0.47 -16.36
CA ASP A 261 -6.23 -0.68 -17.79
C ASP A 261 -7.11 -1.78 -18.42
N HIS A 262 -7.69 -1.45 -19.58
CA HIS A 262 -8.65 -2.24 -20.34
C HIS A 262 -8.08 -3.53 -20.94
N ALA A 263 -6.76 -3.73 -20.90
CA ALA A 263 -6.11 -4.94 -21.44
C ALA A 263 -5.71 -6.00 -20.40
N ARG A 264 -5.72 -5.69 -19.10
CA ARG A 264 -5.25 -6.64 -18.08
C ARG A 264 -6.33 -7.68 -17.75
N PRO A 265 -6.06 -8.98 -17.87
CA PRO A 265 -7.03 -10.00 -17.45
C PRO A 265 -7.40 -9.81 -15.97
N VAL A 266 -8.69 -9.95 -15.66
CA VAL A 266 -9.15 -9.99 -14.27
C VAL A 266 -8.66 -11.33 -13.69
N THR A 267 -7.86 -11.25 -12.63
CA THR A 267 -7.19 -12.41 -12.00
C THR A 267 -7.64 -12.62 -10.56
N ASP A 268 -8.69 -11.91 -10.15
CA ASP A 268 -9.28 -11.98 -8.82
C ASP A 268 -9.76 -13.41 -8.52
N SER A 269 -9.34 -13.91 -7.35
CA SER A 269 -9.75 -15.23 -6.83
C SER A 269 -10.95 -15.14 -5.88
N PHE A 270 -11.47 -13.93 -5.69
CA PHE A 270 -12.63 -13.63 -4.86
C PHE A 270 -13.34 -12.37 -5.39
N VAL A 271 -14.63 -12.26 -5.12
CA VAL A 271 -15.45 -11.06 -5.33
C VAL A 271 -16.18 -10.70 -4.05
N TYR A 272 -16.69 -9.47 -3.98
CA TYR A 272 -17.55 -9.03 -2.89
C TYR A 272 -19.00 -8.90 -3.35
N ARG A 273 -19.95 -9.43 -2.57
CA ARG A 273 -21.39 -9.30 -2.86
C ARG A 273 -21.81 -7.84 -2.97
N SER A 274 -21.33 -7.01 -2.04
CA SER A 274 -21.58 -5.56 -2.05
C SER A 274 -21.07 -4.92 -3.34
N ARG A 275 -19.94 -5.40 -3.88
CA ARG A 275 -19.37 -4.91 -5.12
C ARG A 275 -20.21 -5.28 -6.34
N ILE A 276 -20.58 -6.55 -6.48
CA ILE A 276 -21.42 -6.99 -7.61
C ILE A 276 -22.79 -6.29 -7.57
N LYS A 277 -23.39 -6.16 -6.37
CA LYS A 277 -24.63 -5.38 -6.17
C LYS A 277 -24.46 -3.94 -6.62
N HIS A 278 -23.42 -3.26 -6.13
CA HIS A 278 -23.16 -1.87 -6.47
C HIS A 278 -22.99 -1.67 -7.99
N ASP A 279 -22.14 -2.47 -8.63
CA ASP A 279 -21.85 -2.30 -10.05
C ASP A 279 -23.09 -2.57 -10.89
N LEU A 280 -23.89 -3.58 -10.55
CA LEU A 280 -25.18 -3.84 -11.20
C LEU A 280 -26.09 -2.60 -11.15
N GLU A 281 -26.32 -2.07 -9.96
CA GLU A 281 -27.15 -0.88 -9.75
C GLU A 281 -26.59 0.37 -10.44
N GLN A 282 -25.27 0.57 -10.41
CA GLN A 282 -24.60 1.68 -11.09
C GLN A 282 -24.79 1.60 -12.59
N ILE A 283 -24.55 0.43 -13.19
CA ILE A 283 -24.69 0.26 -14.63
C ILE A 283 -26.14 0.42 -15.07
N GLN A 284 -27.11 -0.07 -14.29
CA GLN A 284 -28.54 0.20 -14.52
C GLN A 284 -28.85 1.69 -14.49
N HIS A 285 -28.34 2.41 -13.48
CA HIS A 285 -28.51 3.86 -13.36
C HIS A 285 -27.95 4.60 -14.59
N LEU A 286 -26.73 4.24 -15.03
CA LEU A 286 -26.09 4.85 -16.20
C LEU A 286 -26.85 4.56 -17.50
N PHE A 287 -27.38 3.35 -17.69
CA PHE A 287 -28.25 3.04 -18.83
C PHE A 287 -29.55 3.85 -18.79
N GLY A 288 -30.18 3.95 -17.62
CA GLY A 288 -31.39 4.77 -17.43
C GLY A 288 -31.16 6.27 -17.69
N ARG A 289 -29.92 6.73 -17.61
CA ARG A 289 -29.48 8.09 -17.92
C ARG A 289 -28.94 8.27 -19.34
N HIS A 290 -28.88 7.20 -20.14
CA HIS A 290 -28.26 7.17 -21.48
C HIS A 290 -26.78 7.57 -21.50
N LEU A 291 -26.04 7.21 -20.44
CA LEU A 291 -24.61 7.52 -20.28
C LEU A 291 -23.67 6.38 -20.72
N LEU A 292 -24.24 5.19 -20.97
CA LEU A 292 -23.53 4.06 -21.54
C LEU A 292 -24.18 3.63 -22.85
N SER A 293 -23.34 3.21 -23.79
CA SER A 293 -23.72 2.61 -25.07
C SER A 293 -24.18 1.16 -24.91
N ASP A 294 -24.83 0.62 -25.96
CA ASP A 294 -25.29 -0.76 -25.98
C ASP A 294 -24.17 -1.81 -25.93
N GLU A 295 -22.91 -1.42 -26.18
CA GLU A 295 -21.75 -2.32 -26.07
C GLU A 295 -21.55 -2.84 -24.63
N HIS A 296 -22.05 -2.11 -23.62
CA HIS A 296 -21.97 -2.49 -22.21
C HIS A 296 -23.16 -3.34 -21.74
N ARG A 297 -24.15 -3.60 -22.61
CA ARG A 297 -25.35 -4.37 -22.26
C ARG A 297 -25.04 -5.83 -21.86
N PRO A 298 -24.09 -6.54 -22.50
CA PRO A 298 -23.65 -7.86 -22.04
C PRO A 298 -23.08 -7.84 -20.62
N TYR A 299 -22.35 -6.78 -20.24
CA TYR A 299 -21.80 -6.63 -18.89
C TYR A 299 -22.91 -6.51 -17.84
N LEU A 300 -23.94 -5.70 -18.12
CA LEU A 300 -25.11 -5.58 -17.25
C LEU A 300 -25.79 -6.95 -17.02
N GLN A 301 -26.02 -7.71 -18.10
CA GLN A 301 -26.62 -9.04 -18.02
C GLN A 301 -25.74 -10.06 -17.28
N ALA A 302 -24.41 -9.96 -17.44
CA ALA A 302 -23.46 -10.79 -16.72
C ALA A 302 -23.44 -10.46 -15.21
N LEU A 303 -23.48 -9.18 -14.83
CA LEU A 303 -23.59 -8.76 -13.43
C LEU A 303 -24.87 -9.27 -12.76
N GLN A 304 -26.01 -9.20 -13.46
CA GLN A 304 -27.27 -9.73 -12.94
C GLN A 304 -27.18 -11.23 -12.67
N ARG A 305 -26.69 -12.02 -13.62
CA ARG A 305 -26.52 -13.48 -13.45
C ARG A 305 -25.57 -13.80 -12.30
N LEU A 306 -24.42 -13.14 -12.25
CA LEU A 306 -23.45 -13.34 -11.17
C LEU A 306 -24.06 -12.96 -9.82
N ARG A 307 -24.85 -11.88 -9.74
CA ARG A 307 -25.55 -11.52 -8.51
C ARG A 307 -26.52 -12.62 -8.06
N ASP A 308 -27.35 -13.13 -8.97
CA ASP A 308 -28.32 -14.18 -8.66
C ASP A 308 -27.64 -15.48 -8.22
N GLU A 309 -26.51 -15.83 -8.85
CA GLU A 309 -25.70 -17.00 -8.47
C GLU A 309 -25.10 -16.84 -7.07
N LEU A 310 -24.50 -15.67 -6.79
CA LEU A 310 -23.98 -15.38 -5.47
C LEU A 310 -25.08 -15.47 -4.42
N ASP A 311 -26.26 -14.86 -4.64
CA ASP A 311 -27.36 -14.82 -3.67
C ASP A 311 -27.95 -16.22 -3.35
N ARG A 312 -27.77 -17.21 -4.23
CA ARG A 312 -28.14 -18.61 -3.97
C ARG A 312 -27.14 -19.37 -3.09
N LEU A 313 -25.91 -18.87 -2.93
CA LEU A 313 -24.91 -19.53 -2.10
C LEU A 313 -25.32 -19.47 -0.62
N PRO A 314 -25.15 -20.57 0.15
CA PRO A 314 -25.61 -20.65 1.53
C PRO A 314 -24.81 -19.75 2.49
N ASN A 315 -23.63 -19.27 2.08
CA ASN A 315 -22.78 -18.42 2.90
C ASN A 315 -23.18 -16.93 2.74
N PRO A 316 -23.63 -16.24 3.81
CA PRO A 316 -24.00 -14.82 3.76
C PRO A 316 -22.80 -13.85 3.75
N GLY A 317 -21.57 -14.38 3.88
CA GLY A 317 -20.33 -13.60 3.88
C GLY A 317 -20.19 -12.69 2.65
N ASN A 318 -19.56 -11.53 2.84
CA ASN A 318 -19.41 -10.56 1.74
C ASN A 318 -18.41 -11.03 0.70
N ARG A 319 -17.25 -11.53 1.16
CA ARG A 319 -16.18 -12.04 0.30
C ARG A 319 -16.42 -13.50 -0.07
N VAL A 320 -16.53 -13.75 -1.38
CA VAL A 320 -16.87 -15.05 -1.95
C VAL A 320 -15.76 -15.49 -2.90
N PRO A 321 -15.16 -16.68 -2.73
CA PRO A 321 -14.22 -17.25 -3.71
C PRO A 321 -14.88 -17.40 -5.07
N ILE A 322 -14.14 -17.10 -6.15
CA ILE A 322 -14.66 -17.22 -7.52
C ILE A 322 -13.60 -17.84 -8.43
N THR A 323 -14.03 -18.64 -9.41
CA THR A 323 -13.12 -19.17 -10.42
C THR A 323 -12.95 -18.16 -11.56
N PRO A 324 -11.82 -18.19 -12.30
CA PRO A 324 -11.67 -17.36 -13.49
C PRO A 324 -12.76 -17.60 -14.55
N GLN A 325 -13.31 -18.82 -14.62
CA GLN A 325 -14.38 -19.17 -15.57
C GLN A 325 -15.70 -18.47 -15.20
N ASP A 326 -16.04 -18.44 -13.92
CA ASP A 326 -17.27 -17.78 -13.44
C ASP A 326 -17.18 -16.25 -13.52
N LEU A 327 -15.97 -15.70 -13.40
CA LEU A 327 -15.72 -14.26 -13.51
C LEU A 327 -15.56 -13.77 -14.97
N ALA A 328 -15.25 -14.68 -15.91
CA ALA A 328 -15.01 -14.35 -17.32
C ALA A 328 -16.14 -13.51 -17.98
N PRO A 329 -17.44 -13.75 -17.74
CA PRO A 329 -18.52 -12.97 -18.34
C PRO A 329 -18.51 -11.48 -17.96
N VAL A 330 -17.96 -11.12 -16.80
CA VAL A 330 -17.86 -9.73 -16.31
C VAL A 330 -16.47 -9.12 -16.54
N ALA A 331 -15.46 -9.94 -16.81
CA ALA A 331 -14.04 -9.56 -16.78
C ALA A 331 -13.66 -8.41 -17.74
N ALA A 332 -14.35 -8.23 -18.86
CA ALA A 332 -14.04 -7.18 -19.82
C ALA A 332 -14.26 -5.76 -19.24
N SER A 333 -15.21 -5.61 -18.32
CA SER A 333 -15.61 -4.31 -17.75
C SER A 333 -15.47 -4.24 -16.23
N PHE A 334 -15.34 -5.39 -15.56
CA PHE A 334 -15.08 -5.45 -14.13
C PHE A 334 -13.75 -4.75 -13.80
N ASN A 335 -13.77 -3.89 -12.78
CA ASN A 335 -12.65 -3.03 -12.40
C ASN A 335 -12.12 -2.10 -13.51
N ARG A 336 -13.00 -1.65 -14.43
CA ARG A 336 -12.69 -0.62 -15.45
C ARG A 336 -13.36 0.71 -15.17
N LEU A 337 -12.79 1.78 -15.74
CA LEU A 337 -13.41 3.11 -15.82
C LEU A 337 -14.20 3.18 -17.13
N LEU A 338 -15.52 2.97 -17.07
CA LEU A 338 -16.42 2.96 -18.23
C LEU A 338 -17.01 4.35 -18.52
N TYR A 339 -17.34 5.06 -17.44
CA TYR A 339 -17.91 6.40 -17.51
C TYR A 339 -17.41 7.26 -16.35
N ARG A 340 -17.15 8.53 -16.67
CA ARG A 340 -16.79 9.59 -15.72
C ARG A 340 -17.30 10.93 -16.27
N PRO A 341 -18.28 11.58 -15.63
CA PRO A 341 -18.78 12.87 -16.08
C PRO A 341 -17.74 13.97 -15.84
N SER A 342 -17.89 15.09 -16.56
CA SER A 342 -17.15 16.32 -16.24
C SER A 342 -17.62 16.89 -14.89
N SER A 343 -16.69 17.45 -14.12
CA SER A 343 -16.94 18.09 -12.83
C SER A 343 -16.02 19.30 -12.70
N PRO A 344 -16.31 20.39 -13.47
CA PRO A 344 -15.42 21.53 -13.61
C PRO A 344 -15.41 22.42 -12.36
N HIS A 345 -14.47 23.35 -12.32
CA HIS A 345 -14.42 24.41 -11.33
C HIS A 345 -15.67 25.31 -11.44
N LEU A 346 -16.19 25.76 -10.30
CA LEU A 346 -17.31 26.69 -10.22
C LEU A 346 -16.80 28.13 -10.05
N PRO A 347 -17.09 29.05 -10.99
CA PRO A 347 -16.60 30.43 -10.91
C PRO A 347 -17.02 31.19 -9.64
N ALA A 348 -18.18 30.85 -9.07
CA ALA A 348 -18.71 31.49 -7.87
C ALA A 348 -18.12 30.93 -6.55
N GLY A 349 -17.23 29.95 -6.65
CA GLY A 349 -16.75 29.15 -5.51
C GLY A 349 -17.62 27.93 -5.25
N ALA A 350 -17.09 26.96 -4.50
CA ALA A 350 -17.79 25.73 -4.14
C ALA A 350 -18.38 25.77 -2.73
N LEU A 351 -17.70 26.46 -1.80
CA LEU A 351 -18.19 26.62 -0.43
C LEU A 351 -19.39 27.56 -0.35
N HIS A 352 -20.25 27.32 0.64
CA HIS A 352 -21.37 28.21 0.91
C HIS A 352 -20.84 29.60 1.35
N PRO A 353 -21.33 30.71 0.80
CA PRO A 353 -20.76 32.03 1.08
C PRO A 353 -20.99 32.50 2.53
N ALA A 354 -22.08 32.05 3.16
CA ALA A 354 -22.49 32.46 4.51
C ALA A 354 -21.94 31.58 5.65
N LEU A 355 -20.85 30.82 5.41
CA LEU A 355 -20.23 30.02 6.49
C LEU A 355 -19.67 30.92 7.59
N ASP A 356 -20.04 30.64 8.83
CA ASP A 356 -19.55 31.34 10.03
C ASP A 356 -18.16 30.82 10.40
N VAL A 357 -17.13 31.42 9.79
CA VAL A 357 -15.72 31.03 9.97
C VAL A 357 -15.28 31.19 11.41
N GLU A 358 -15.57 32.34 12.03
CA GLU A 358 -15.10 32.66 13.38
C GLU A 358 -15.64 31.68 14.42
N SER A 359 -16.94 31.35 14.34
CA SER A 359 -17.56 30.39 15.25
C SER A 359 -17.00 28.99 15.07
N VAL A 360 -16.84 28.53 13.83
CA VAL A 360 -16.30 27.19 13.53
C VAL A 360 -14.87 27.05 14.05
N GLU A 361 -13.99 28.00 13.75
CA GLU A 361 -12.59 27.98 14.19
C GLU A 361 -12.48 28.10 15.71
N SER A 362 -13.27 28.96 16.34
CA SER A 362 -13.28 29.11 17.80
C SER A 362 -13.75 27.83 18.48
N ARG A 363 -14.77 27.14 17.95
CA ARG A 363 -15.20 25.82 18.45
C ARG A 363 -14.11 24.75 18.29
N TYR A 364 -13.41 24.75 17.17
CA TYR A 364 -12.33 23.79 16.92
C TYR A 364 -11.18 23.97 17.92
N LEU A 365 -10.75 25.21 18.13
CA LEU A 365 -9.61 25.54 18.99
C LEU A 365 -9.94 25.49 20.50
N ALA A 366 -11.21 25.66 20.87
CA ALA A 366 -11.63 25.63 22.27
C ALA A 366 -11.85 24.20 22.82
N LYS A 367 -11.93 23.18 21.95
CA LYS A 367 -12.19 21.80 22.36
C LYS A 367 -10.91 20.97 22.41
N GLN A 368 -10.83 20.12 23.43
CA GLN A 368 -9.91 19.00 23.51
C GLN A 368 -10.77 17.74 23.70
N PRO A 369 -10.89 16.86 22.69
CA PRO A 369 -10.14 16.83 21.44
C PRO A 369 -10.63 17.87 20.42
N GLU A 370 -9.78 18.26 19.47
CA GLU A 370 -10.14 19.24 18.43
C GLU A 370 -11.13 18.62 17.44
N VAL A 371 -12.43 18.80 17.68
CA VAL A 371 -13.53 18.28 16.85
C VAL A 371 -14.62 19.35 16.70
N THR A 372 -14.94 19.71 15.46
CA THR A 372 -16.06 20.60 15.12
C THR A 372 -16.82 20.08 13.90
N TRP A 373 -17.94 20.71 13.58
CA TRP A 373 -18.63 20.49 12.31
C TRP A 373 -19.16 21.79 11.71
N ILE A 374 -19.42 21.71 10.41
CA ILE A 374 -19.93 22.77 9.54
C ILE A 374 -21.17 22.23 8.87
N ASP A 375 -22.32 22.83 9.12
CA ASP A 375 -23.56 22.53 8.40
C ASP A 375 -23.69 23.39 7.15
N GLY A 376 -24.14 22.81 6.04
CA GLY A 376 -24.28 23.52 4.77
C GLY A 376 -22.93 23.90 4.17
N LEU A 377 -21.95 22.99 4.20
CA LEU A 377 -20.58 23.25 3.74
C LEU A 377 -20.53 23.80 2.31
N LEU A 378 -21.16 23.10 1.37
CA LEU A 378 -21.15 23.41 -0.05
C LEU A 378 -22.38 24.24 -0.43
N ASN A 379 -22.25 25.11 -1.43
CA ASN A 379 -23.44 25.64 -2.10
C ASN A 379 -24.19 24.54 -2.87
N LEU A 380 -25.43 24.81 -3.28
CA LEU A 380 -26.29 23.80 -3.90
C LEU A 380 -25.71 23.26 -5.21
N GLU A 381 -25.16 24.14 -6.06
CA GLU A 381 -24.56 23.78 -7.34
C GLU A 381 -23.37 22.81 -7.15
N ALA A 382 -22.46 23.12 -6.21
CA ALA A 382 -21.33 22.27 -5.87
C ALA A 382 -21.76 20.91 -5.31
N LEU A 383 -22.75 20.91 -4.40
CA LEU A 383 -23.27 19.67 -3.81
C LEU A 383 -23.90 18.76 -4.87
N GLU A 384 -24.72 19.32 -5.76
CA GLU A 384 -25.36 18.57 -6.84
C GLU A 384 -24.36 18.05 -7.87
N ALA A 385 -23.39 18.87 -8.26
CA ALA A 385 -22.33 18.47 -9.19
C ALA A 385 -21.47 17.34 -8.61
N LEU A 386 -21.08 17.43 -7.34
CA LEU A 386 -20.28 16.40 -6.67
C LEU A 386 -21.06 15.10 -6.45
N ARG A 387 -22.36 15.18 -6.10
CA ARG A 387 -23.25 14.01 -6.05
C ARG A 387 -23.33 13.31 -7.39
N ARG A 388 -23.61 14.06 -8.46
CA ARG A 388 -23.72 13.52 -9.82
C ARG A 388 -22.42 12.83 -10.23
N PHE A 389 -21.29 13.49 -9.97
CA PHE A 389 -19.97 12.91 -10.19
C PHE A 389 -19.79 11.57 -9.45
N CYS A 390 -20.15 11.50 -8.16
CA CYS A 390 -20.00 10.29 -7.36
C CYS A 390 -20.99 9.17 -7.73
N TRP A 391 -22.21 9.51 -8.14
CA TRP A 391 -23.22 8.53 -8.59
C TRP A 391 -22.89 7.97 -9.98
N GLU A 392 -22.35 8.77 -10.88
CA GLU A 392 -22.17 8.33 -12.26
C GLU A 392 -20.76 7.79 -12.54
N SER A 393 -19.74 8.24 -11.79
CA SER A 393 -18.36 7.79 -12.00
C SER A 393 -18.16 6.32 -11.63
N THR A 394 -17.69 5.54 -12.59
CA THR A 394 -17.31 4.12 -12.42
C THR A 394 -15.94 3.94 -11.72
N MET A 395 -15.64 4.80 -10.75
CA MET A 395 -14.34 4.93 -10.06
C MET A 395 -14.22 4.12 -8.77
N TRP A 396 -15.30 3.50 -8.31
CA TRP A 396 -15.33 2.68 -7.10
C TRP A 396 -14.59 1.37 -7.37
N LYS A 397 -13.37 1.20 -6.83
CA LYS A 397 -12.43 0.11 -7.21
C LYS A 397 -11.73 -0.54 -6.02
N LYS A 398 -12.09 -0.15 -4.80
CA LYS A 398 -11.55 -0.69 -3.57
C LYS A 398 -12.68 -1.32 -2.78
N ASP A 399 -12.58 -2.62 -2.54
CA ASP A 399 -13.65 -3.38 -1.92
C ASP A 399 -13.23 -3.83 -0.51
N TYR A 400 -14.18 -3.81 0.41
CA TYR A 400 -13.93 -4.08 1.83
C TYR A 400 -14.92 -5.11 2.37
N GLU A 401 -14.47 -5.92 3.34
CA GLU A 401 -15.27 -7.00 3.93
C GLU A 401 -16.59 -6.49 4.51
N ASN A 402 -16.57 -5.32 5.17
CA ASN A 402 -17.75 -4.72 5.78
C ASN A 402 -18.76 -4.15 4.77
N GLY A 403 -18.49 -4.21 3.46
CA GLY A 403 -19.51 -3.94 2.45
C GLY A 403 -19.47 -2.55 1.82
N TYR A 404 -18.60 -1.66 2.28
CA TYR A 404 -18.36 -0.40 1.58
C TYR A 404 -17.35 -0.59 0.44
N ILE A 405 -17.41 0.33 -0.52
CA ILE A 405 -16.47 0.42 -1.63
C ILE A 405 -15.86 1.82 -1.67
N GLY A 406 -14.63 1.92 -2.19
CA GLY A 406 -13.87 3.16 -2.19
C GLY A 406 -13.28 3.56 -3.52
N ALA A 407 -13.03 4.86 -3.62
CA ALA A 407 -12.32 5.52 -4.70
C ALA A 407 -11.35 6.55 -4.12
N PHE A 408 -10.08 6.48 -4.55
CA PHE A 408 -9.03 7.44 -4.18
C PHE A 408 -8.75 8.39 -5.35
N LEU A 409 -8.05 9.50 -5.10
CA LEU A 409 -7.67 10.47 -6.15
C LEU A 409 -7.10 9.79 -7.42
N GLY A 410 -6.15 8.88 -7.22
CA GLY A 410 -5.52 8.12 -8.31
C GLY A 410 -6.30 6.90 -8.80
N ASP A 411 -7.56 6.72 -8.42
CA ASP A 411 -8.48 5.68 -8.91
C ASP A 411 -9.63 6.29 -9.75
N GLY A 412 -9.60 7.60 -10.00
CA GLY A 412 -10.57 8.33 -10.82
C GLY A 412 -11.40 9.37 -10.04
N PHE A 413 -11.22 9.46 -8.72
CA PHE A 413 -11.96 10.38 -7.85
C PHE A 413 -11.56 11.84 -7.99
N ALA A 414 -10.33 12.12 -8.41
CA ALA A 414 -9.87 13.50 -8.61
C ALA A 414 -10.75 14.22 -9.64
N SER A 415 -11.25 15.41 -9.33
CA SER A 415 -11.93 16.32 -10.26
C SER A 415 -11.57 17.77 -9.96
N PRO A 416 -11.69 18.70 -10.93
CA PRO A 416 -11.48 20.12 -10.67
C PRO A 416 -12.31 20.65 -9.50
N LEU A 417 -13.61 20.29 -9.41
CA LEU A 417 -14.46 20.67 -8.29
C LEU A 417 -13.97 20.14 -6.93
N LEU A 418 -13.50 18.88 -6.87
CA LEU A 418 -13.00 18.31 -5.62
C LEU A 418 -11.75 19.04 -5.13
N LEU A 419 -10.82 19.35 -6.05
CA LEU A 419 -9.60 20.10 -5.72
C LEU A 419 -9.91 21.54 -5.32
N GLN A 420 -10.88 22.18 -5.99
CA GLN A 420 -11.41 23.49 -5.60
C GLN A 420 -11.97 23.48 -4.16
N ILE A 421 -12.85 22.54 -3.84
CA ILE A 421 -13.42 22.40 -2.48
C ILE A 421 -12.30 22.27 -1.45
N ALA A 422 -11.29 21.44 -1.75
CA ALA A 422 -10.20 21.20 -0.83
C ALA A 422 -9.34 22.45 -0.56
N GLU A 423 -9.01 23.22 -1.59
CA GLU A 423 -8.21 24.44 -1.45
C GLU A 423 -9.02 25.59 -0.86
N GLU A 424 -10.30 25.75 -1.23
CA GLU A 424 -11.19 26.75 -0.63
C GLU A 424 -11.38 26.51 0.86
N LEU A 425 -11.55 25.26 1.31
CA LEU A 425 -11.60 24.91 2.74
C LEU A 425 -10.36 25.40 3.47
N ARG A 426 -9.17 25.09 2.93
CA ARG A 426 -7.88 25.47 3.50
C ARG A 426 -7.74 26.99 3.64
N LEU A 427 -8.15 27.73 2.61
CA LEU A 427 -8.07 29.18 2.58
C LEU A 427 -9.13 29.85 3.47
N LYS A 428 -10.34 29.28 3.55
CA LYS A 428 -11.47 29.84 4.31
C LYS A 428 -11.30 29.67 5.82
N PHE A 429 -10.63 28.60 6.27
CA PHE A 429 -10.41 28.29 7.70
C PHE A 429 -8.91 28.23 8.06
N PRO A 430 -8.17 29.35 7.94
CA PRO A 430 -6.71 29.36 8.08
C PRO A 430 -6.21 29.01 9.49
N ARG A 431 -7.00 29.20 10.56
CA ARG A 431 -6.59 28.84 11.93
C ARG A 431 -6.67 27.34 12.17
N ILE A 432 -7.52 26.63 11.43
CA ILE A 432 -7.60 25.15 11.47
C ILE A 432 -6.50 24.55 10.59
N PHE A 433 -6.46 24.93 9.30
CA PHE A 433 -5.59 24.26 8.33
C PHE A 433 -4.16 24.78 8.33
N LYS A 434 -3.91 26.02 8.79
CA LYS A 434 -2.57 26.62 8.84
C LYS A 434 -1.88 26.52 7.46
N GLN A 435 -0.65 25.99 7.42
CA GLN A 435 0.10 25.69 6.21
C GLN A 435 -0.19 24.29 5.62
N HIS A 436 -1.05 23.49 6.25
CA HIS A 436 -1.31 22.11 5.82
C HIS A 436 -2.08 22.10 4.50
N ARG A 437 -1.52 21.41 3.51
CA ARG A 437 -2.09 21.22 2.17
C ARG A 437 -2.72 19.84 2.05
N LEU A 438 -3.65 19.66 1.11
CA LEU A 438 -4.26 18.36 0.83
C LEU A 438 -3.18 17.35 0.41
N THR A 439 -3.07 16.23 1.11
CA THR A 439 -2.12 15.15 0.77
C THR A 439 -2.85 13.94 0.20
N GLN A 440 -4.08 13.67 0.69
CA GLN A 440 -4.88 12.52 0.30
C GLN A 440 -6.37 12.88 0.31
N ALA A 441 -7.13 12.23 -0.57
CA ALA A 441 -8.57 12.27 -0.55
C ALA A 441 -9.16 10.96 -1.08
N TRP A 442 -10.31 10.59 -0.52
CA TRP A 442 -11.08 9.45 -0.99
C TRP A 442 -12.57 9.64 -0.72
N ALA A 443 -13.37 8.80 -1.36
CA ALA A 443 -14.77 8.62 -1.03
C ALA A 443 -15.04 7.15 -0.71
N PHE A 444 -15.94 6.92 0.24
CA PHE A 444 -16.53 5.61 0.50
C PHE A 444 -18.05 5.65 0.29
N LYS A 445 -18.55 4.60 -0.36
CA LYS A 445 -19.97 4.37 -0.62
C LYS A 445 -20.39 3.07 0.05
N HIS A 446 -21.39 3.15 0.92
CA HIS A 446 -21.77 2.04 1.79
C HIS A 446 -22.86 1.16 1.17
N ASP A 447 -22.85 -0.12 1.54
CA ASP A 447 -23.98 -1.02 1.33
C ASP A 447 -24.95 -0.93 2.50
N SER A 448 -26.22 -0.65 2.21
CA SER A 448 -27.25 -0.40 3.23
C SER A 448 -27.55 -1.62 4.11
N ALA A 449 -27.18 -2.82 3.67
CA ALA A 449 -27.36 -4.06 4.44
C ALA A 449 -26.13 -4.43 5.30
N ARG A 450 -25.08 -3.60 5.32
CA ARG A 450 -23.81 -3.93 5.97
C ARG A 450 -23.27 -2.79 6.84
N ARG A 451 -22.22 -3.07 7.59
CA ARG A 451 -21.68 -2.16 8.62
C ARG A 451 -20.76 -1.10 8.01
N GLY A 452 -20.61 0.01 8.74
CA GLY A 452 -19.72 1.10 8.37
C GLY A 452 -18.23 0.79 8.54
N LEU A 453 -17.39 1.80 8.35
CA LEU A 453 -15.95 1.73 8.56
C LEU A 453 -15.65 1.45 10.03
N ASN A 454 -14.75 0.50 10.30
CA ASN A 454 -14.31 0.16 11.66
C ASN A 454 -13.48 1.28 12.29
N ILE A 455 -13.28 1.19 13.60
CA ILE A 455 -12.42 2.11 14.35
C ILE A 455 -10.98 2.11 13.83
N HIS A 456 -10.48 3.32 13.54
CA HIS A 456 -9.13 3.57 13.05
C HIS A 456 -8.75 5.04 13.32
N ALA A 457 -7.51 5.41 12.99
CA ALA A 457 -7.04 6.80 12.97
C ALA A 457 -6.29 7.07 11.65
N ASP A 458 -6.23 8.32 11.20
CA ASP A 458 -5.60 8.68 9.93
C ASP A 458 -4.22 9.32 10.14
N ALA A 459 -3.35 9.21 9.14
CA ALA A 459 -2.01 9.80 9.19
C ALA A 459 -1.95 11.19 8.53
N ALA A 460 -2.49 12.21 9.19
CA ALA A 460 -2.49 13.60 8.74
C ALA A 460 -2.54 14.59 9.93
N ALA A 461 -2.60 15.89 9.67
CA ALA A 461 -2.79 16.88 10.73
C ALA A 461 -4.26 17.22 10.95
N VAL A 462 -5.01 17.40 9.86
CA VAL A 462 -6.44 17.73 9.89
C VAL A 462 -7.22 16.79 8.97
N ASN A 463 -8.30 16.24 9.50
CA ASN A 463 -9.25 15.39 8.80
C ASN A 463 -10.55 16.15 8.55
N VAL A 464 -11.06 16.07 7.32
CA VAL A 464 -12.40 16.55 6.97
C VAL A 464 -13.21 15.39 6.40
N ASN A 465 -14.29 15.02 7.06
CA ASN A 465 -15.27 14.07 6.55
C ASN A 465 -16.57 14.79 6.25
N PHE A 466 -17.12 14.66 5.05
CA PHE A 466 -18.42 15.26 4.74
C PHE A 466 -19.31 14.34 3.91
N TRP A 467 -20.61 14.54 4.07
CA TRP A 467 -21.63 13.68 3.48
C TRP A 467 -22.41 14.38 2.38
N ILE A 468 -22.67 13.66 1.31
CA ILE A 468 -23.39 14.21 0.16
C ILE A 468 -24.75 13.54 -0.07
N THR A 469 -25.03 12.36 0.49
CA THR A 469 -26.32 11.68 0.28
C THR A 469 -27.47 12.48 0.92
N PRO A 470 -28.68 12.57 0.32
CA PRO A 470 -29.81 13.31 0.91
C PRO A 470 -30.25 12.80 2.30
N ASP A 471 -30.86 13.66 3.12
CA ASP A 471 -31.22 13.35 4.50
C ASP A 471 -32.33 12.31 4.56
N GLU A 472 -33.23 12.34 3.58
CA GLU A 472 -34.37 11.44 3.44
C GLU A 472 -33.92 10.00 3.11
N ALA A 473 -32.66 9.79 2.75
CA ALA A 473 -32.09 8.48 2.56
C ALA A 473 -31.79 7.78 3.89
N ASN A 474 -31.51 8.55 4.96
CA ASN A 474 -31.25 8.02 6.28
C ASN A 474 -32.57 7.67 6.98
N LEU A 475 -32.73 6.40 7.33
CA LEU A 475 -33.91 5.85 8.01
C LEU A 475 -33.86 6.10 9.53
N ASN A 476 -32.70 6.48 10.07
CA ASN A 476 -32.54 6.88 11.47
C ASN A 476 -31.74 8.19 11.59
N GLN A 477 -32.45 9.29 11.83
CA GLN A 477 -31.85 10.63 11.90
C GLN A 477 -30.87 10.84 13.06
N GLU A 478 -30.86 9.94 14.05
CA GLU A 478 -29.95 10.02 15.20
C GLU A 478 -28.59 9.35 14.94
N THR A 479 -28.47 8.55 13.88
CA THR A 479 -27.26 7.75 13.58
C THR A 479 -26.73 8.02 12.17
N GLY A 480 -25.80 7.20 11.69
CA GLY A 480 -25.27 7.21 10.33
C GLY A 480 -24.12 8.20 10.11
N GLY A 481 -23.74 8.97 11.13
CA GLY A 481 -22.69 9.96 11.03
C GLY A 481 -21.32 9.40 11.40
N LEU A 482 -20.65 10.03 12.36
CA LEU A 482 -19.30 9.70 12.81
C LEU A 482 -19.24 9.63 14.33
N VAL A 483 -18.48 8.67 14.86
CA VAL A 483 -18.11 8.61 16.27
C VAL A 483 -16.62 8.90 16.38
N VAL A 484 -16.24 9.95 17.11
CA VAL A 484 -14.84 10.33 17.34
C VAL A 484 -14.51 10.13 18.81
N TYR A 485 -13.39 9.48 19.09
CA TYR A 485 -12.90 9.24 20.45
C TYR A 485 -11.90 10.34 20.83
N ASP A 486 -11.90 10.75 22.09
CA ASP A 486 -11.02 11.81 22.63
C ASP A 486 -9.57 11.40 22.87
N LYS A 487 -9.11 10.37 22.16
CA LYS A 487 -7.77 9.81 22.28
C LYS A 487 -7.13 9.69 20.92
N GLU A 488 -5.93 10.24 20.83
CA GLU A 488 -5.03 10.05 19.71
C GLU A 488 -4.47 8.62 19.68
N ALA A 489 -4.22 8.09 18.49
CA ALA A 489 -3.48 6.85 18.33
C ALA A 489 -2.10 6.96 19.01
N PRO A 490 -1.68 5.99 19.84
CA PRO A 490 -0.38 6.04 20.49
C PRO A 490 0.77 6.25 19.50
N ARG A 491 1.77 7.04 19.89
CA ARG A 491 2.88 7.41 18.99
C ARG A 491 3.81 6.24 18.68
N ASP A 492 3.88 5.27 19.57
CA ASP A 492 4.61 4.01 19.41
C ASP A 492 3.86 3.00 18.53
N TRP A 493 2.59 3.25 18.21
CA TRP A 493 1.83 2.38 17.31
C TRP A 493 2.10 2.73 15.85
N ASN A 494 2.42 1.72 15.05
CA ASN A 494 2.56 1.84 13.61
C ASN A 494 1.19 1.83 12.90
N PHE A 495 1.18 2.19 11.62
CA PHE A 495 -0.05 2.26 10.82
C PHE A 495 -0.92 1.00 10.88
N GLN A 496 -0.33 -0.20 10.86
CA GLN A 496 -1.10 -1.44 10.94
C GLN A 496 -1.77 -1.63 12.30
N GLU A 497 -1.14 -1.16 13.38
CA GLU A 497 -1.68 -1.27 14.74
C GLU A 497 -2.96 -0.46 14.92
N TYR A 498 -3.10 0.69 14.25
CA TYR A 498 -4.28 1.55 14.36
C TYR A 498 -5.19 1.59 13.10
N ASN A 499 -4.87 0.88 12.01
CA ASN A 499 -5.73 0.79 10.80
C ASN A 499 -6.13 -0.65 10.39
N SER A 500 -5.72 -1.68 11.13
CA SER A 500 -6.10 -3.06 10.79
C SER A 500 -7.38 -3.48 11.51
N ASP A 501 -8.34 -4.03 10.78
CA ASP A 501 -9.54 -4.66 11.35
C ASP A 501 -9.20 -5.73 12.41
N LYS A 502 -8.08 -6.43 12.25
CA LYS A 502 -7.61 -7.44 13.21
C LYS A 502 -7.21 -6.84 14.56
N ASN A 503 -6.83 -5.56 14.58
CA ASN A 503 -6.39 -4.84 15.78
C ASN A 503 -7.53 -4.08 16.46
N LYS A 504 -8.76 -4.12 15.94
CA LYS A 504 -9.94 -3.51 16.58
C LYS A 504 -10.09 -3.89 18.07
N PRO A 505 -9.95 -5.17 18.49
CA PRO A 505 -10.04 -5.52 19.91
C PRO A 505 -8.94 -4.85 20.76
N LYS A 506 -7.71 -4.72 20.22
CA LYS A 506 -6.59 -4.04 20.88
C LYS A 506 -6.90 -2.54 21.05
N ILE A 507 -7.42 -1.89 20.01
CA ILE A 507 -7.80 -0.47 20.05
C ILE A 507 -8.88 -0.23 21.11
N LEU A 508 -9.98 -1.00 21.08
CA LEU A 508 -11.10 -0.83 22.00
C LEU A 508 -10.71 -1.11 23.46
N ALA A 509 -9.91 -2.15 23.71
CA ALA A 509 -9.42 -2.45 25.06
C ALA A 509 -8.54 -1.31 25.60
N TRP A 510 -7.69 -0.72 24.76
CA TRP A 510 -6.87 0.42 25.14
C TRP A 510 -7.73 1.66 25.42
N LEU A 511 -8.72 1.97 24.58
CA LEU A 511 -9.64 3.10 24.75
C LEU A 511 -10.43 2.99 26.07
N ASP A 512 -10.92 1.80 26.41
CA ASP A 512 -11.59 1.53 27.68
C ASP A 512 -10.64 1.74 28.87
N GLN A 513 -9.42 1.18 28.79
CA GLN A 513 -8.39 1.32 29.83
C GLN A 513 -8.02 2.79 30.11
N VAL A 514 -7.95 3.62 29.08
CA VAL A 514 -7.62 5.06 29.23
C VAL A 514 -8.86 5.95 29.47
N GLY A 515 -10.04 5.35 29.62
CA GLY A 515 -11.29 6.06 29.90
C GLY A 515 -11.70 7.02 28.77
N ALA A 516 -11.54 6.60 27.51
CA ALA A 516 -11.87 7.42 26.35
C ALA A 516 -13.36 7.80 26.32
N LYS A 517 -13.64 9.04 25.92
CA LYS A 517 -14.99 9.55 25.70
C LYS A 517 -15.26 9.69 24.20
N THR A 518 -16.52 9.54 23.82
CA THR A 518 -16.96 9.69 22.44
C THR A 518 -17.69 10.99 22.20
N VAL A 519 -17.38 11.65 21.09
CA VAL A 519 -18.19 12.69 20.46
C VAL A 519 -18.96 12.02 19.31
N LYS A 520 -20.27 11.87 19.47
CA LYS A 520 -21.15 11.37 18.40
C LYS A 520 -21.65 12.55 17.56
N ILE A 521 -21.42 12.49 16.26
CA ILE A 521 -21.92 13.46 15.29
C ILE A 521 -22.92 12.75 14.40
N PRO A 522 -24.23 13.04 14.49
CA PRO A 522 -25.23 12.39 13.66
C PRO A 522 -25.08 12.83 12.20
N TYR A 523 -25.55 11.95 11.32
CA TYR A 523 -25.56 12.22 9.89
C TYR A 523 -26.36 13.48 9.57
N ARG A 524 -25.82 14.29 8.65
CA ARG A 524 -26.61 15.29 7.95
C ARG A 524 -25.98 15.54 6.58
N THR A 525 -26.82 15.65 5.57
CA THR A 525 -26.44 16.03 4.23
C THR A 525 -25.70 17.37 4.26
N ASN A 526 -24.59 17.44 3.53
CA ASN A 526 -23.79 18.66 3.42
C ASN A 526 -23.23 19.15 4.78
N ARG A 527 -23.14 18.25 5.77
CA ARG A 527 -22.37 18.46 7.00
C ARG A 527 -20.95 17.96 6.79
N ALA A 528 -19.98 18.77 7.20
CA ALA A 528 -18.59 18.40 7.29
C ALA A 528 -18.16 18.33 8.76
N VAL A 529 -17.48 17.26 9.15
CA VAL A 529 -16.82 17.10 10.44
C VAL A 529 -15.34 17.37 10.23
N VAL A 530 -14.79 18.30 11.00
CA VAL A 530 -13.38 18.69 10.95
C VAL A 530 -12.74 18.36 12.29
N PHE A 531 -11.67 17.58 12.27
CA PHE A 531 -11.03 17.07 13.48
C PHE A 531 -9.54 16.78 13.32
N ASN A 532 -8.83 16.67 14.43
CA ASN A 532 -7.45 16.18 14.48
C ASN A 532 -7.38 14.73 13.98
N SER A 533 -6.62 14.47 12.92
CA SER A 533 -6.57 13.16 12.25
C SER A 533 -6.06 12.02 13.11
N ASP A 534 -5.28 12.32 14.16
CA ASP A 534 -4.72 11.31 15.05
C ASP A 534 -5.79 10.68 15.95
N LEU A 535 -6.97 11.29 16.09
CA LEU A 535 -8.06 10.78 16.90
C LEU A 535 -8.64 9.49 16.31
N PHE A 536 -8.87 8.50 17.17
CA PHE A 536 -9.63 7.33 16.77
C PHE A 536 -11.06 7.72 16.39
N HIS A 537 -11.56 7.15 15.30
CA HIS A 537 -12.91 7.40 14.83
C HIS A 537 -13.46 6.19 14.06
N GLU A 538 -14.79 6.09 14.00
CA GLU A 538 -15.49 5.05 13.25
C GLU A 538 -16.81 5.58 12.68
N THR A 539 -17.36 4.84 11.72
CA THR A 539 -18.72 5.14 11.25
C THR A 539 -19.74 4.67 12.27
N ASP A 540 -20.69 5.53 12.61
CA ASP A 540 -21.81 5.18 13.48
C ASP A 540 -22.75 4.15 12.81
N GLU A 541 -23.76 3.67 13.54
CA GLU A 541 -24.76 2.74 13.00
C GLU A 541 -25.42 3.31 11.74
N ILE A 542 -25.36 2.55 10.63
CA ILE A 542 -25.88 2.97 9.34
C ILE A 542 -27.26 2.34 9.13
N ALA A 543 -28.26 3.17 8.86
CA ALA A 543 -29.59 2.73 8.44
C ALA A 543 -30.05 3.60 7.26
N PHE A 544 -29.75 3.21 6.02
CA PHE A 544 -30.12 3.97 4.82
C PHE A 544 -31.03 3.13 3.93
N LYS A 545 -31.85 3.78 3.10
CA LYS A 545 -32.69 3.09 2.10
C LYS A 545 -31.81 2.19 1.21
N ASP A 546 -32.33 1.02 0.87
CA ASP A 546 -31.62 0.04 0.05
C ASP A 546 -31.84 0.27 -1.45
N ASP A 547 -31.38 1.43 -1.94
CA ASP A 547 -31.36 1.78 -3.35
C ASP A 547 -30.06 2.52 -3.71
N TYR A 548 -29.74 2.57 -5.00
CA TYR A 548 -28.47 3.07 -5.51
C TYR A 548 -28.12 4.51 -5.08
N LEU A 549 -29.12 5.41 -5.10
CA LEU A 549 -28.93 6.84 -4.88
C LEU A 549 -28.95 7.20 -3.40
N SER A 550 -29.61 6.37 -2.59
CA SER A 550 -29.68 6.50 -1.13
C SER A 550 -28.49 5.91 -0.39
N ARG A 551 -27.54 5.25 -1.08
CA ARG A 551 -26.30 4.78 -0.44
C ARG A 551 -25.54 5.96 0.16
N ARG A 552 -25.18 5.86 1.45
CA ARG A 552 -24.36 6.85 2.15
C ARG A 552 -23.01 6.99 1.44
N ILE A 553 -22.67 8.21 1.03
CA ILE A 553 -21.37 8.58 0.48
C ILE A 553 -20.68 9.53 1.47
N ASN A 554 -19.51 9.10 1.94
CA ASN A 554 -18.63 9.87 2.80
C ASN A 554 -17.37 10.25 2.01
N ILE A 555 -17.07 11.54 1.93
CA ILE A 555 -15.85 12.05 1.33
C ILE A 555 -14.90 12.47 2.44
N THR A 556 -13.65 12.02 2.36
CA THR A 556 -12.60 12.32 3.32
C THR A 556 -11.48 13.10 2.63
N LEU A 557 -11.07 14.21 3.24
CA LEU A 557 -9.93 15.03 2.82
C LEU A 557 -8.92 15.09 3.97
N LEU A 558 -7.66 14.74 3.69
CA LEU A 558 -6.57 14.78 4.66
C LEU A 558 -5.59 15.90 4.33
N TYR A 559 -5.28 16.73 5.32
CA TYR A 559 -4.38 17.86 5.20
C TYR A 559 -3.13 17.68 6.04
N GLY A 560 -1.98 17.93 5.41
CA GLY A 560 -0.68 17.87 6.06
C GLY A 560 -0.26 16.45 6.44
N TYR A 561 0.71 16.41 7.35
CA TYR A 561 1.26 15.17 7.91
C TYR A 561 1.12 15.21 9.41
N ARG A 562 0.97 14.03 10.02
CA ARG A 562 1.04 13.85 11.47
C ARG A 562 2.30 14.52 12.01
N SER A 563 2.18 15.36 13.03
CA SER A 563 3.33 16.06 13.63
C SER A 563 4.29 15.03 14.24
N GLN A 564 5.52 14.98 13.75
CA GLN A 564 6.60 14.29 14.46
C GLN A 564 7.01 15.21 15.62
N GLY A 565 6.83 14.74 16.85
CA GLY A 565 7.12 15.51 18.06
C GLY A 565 8.61 15.74 18.29
#